data_AF-A0A4Q7W2A5-F1
#
_entry.id   AF-A0A4Q7W2A5-F1
#
_cell.length_a   1.000
_cell.length_b   1.000
_cell.length_c   1.000
_cell.angle_alpha   90.00
_cell.angle_beta   90.00
_cell.angle_gamma   90.00
#
_symmetry.space_group_name_H-M   'P 1'
#
loop_
_entity.id
_entity.type
_entity.pdbx_description
1 polymer ?
#
loop_
_entity_poly.entity_id
_entity_poly.type
_entity_poly.pdbx_seq_one_letter_code
_entity_poly.pdbx_strand_id
1 'polypeptide(L)'
;MFRIPLGVAPSAAAMTLLLVAAGALAQPASVAAPASAPRRADPADPAASVPVLNHRSAFTGYRPNVEQPVGAWRELNDQVGRIGGWRSYAREAQSTAPPEAAASAPATTDKR
;
A
#
# COMPACT_ATOMS: atom_id res chain seq x y z
N MET A 1 11.67 50.68 -12.11
CA MET A 1 11.00 51.99 -11.86
C MET A 1 9.59 51.88 -12.45
N PHE A 2 8.57 52.31 -11.71
CA PHE A 2 7.13 52.42 -12.05
C PHE A 2 6.77 52.42 -13.57
N ARG A 3 5.66 51.83 -14.06
CA ARG A 3 4.31 51.77 -13.46
C ARG A 3 3.34 50.79 -14.18
N ILE A 4 2.22 50.52 -13.52
CA ILE A 4 1.01 49.76 -13.95
C ILE A 4 -0.19 50.39 -13.19
N PRO A 5 -1.48 50.24 -13.56
CA PRO A 5 -2.10 49.55 -14.71
C PRO A 5 -3.08 50.41 -15.54
N LEU A 6 -3.67 49.83 -16.61
CA LEU A 6 -5.11 49.91 -16.98
C LEU A 6 -5.37 48.96 -18.19
N GLY A 7 -6.41 48.14 -18.26
CA GLY A 7 -7.60 48.06 -17.40
C GLY A 7 -8.85 48.62 -18.10
N VAL A 8 -9.32 47.97 -19.15
CA VAL A 8 -10.68 48.19 -19.70
C VAL A 8 -11.37 46.83 -19.78
N ALA A 9 -12.39 46.67 -18.94
CA ALA A 9 -13.25 45.50 -18.85
C ALA A 9 -14.60 45.81 -19.58
N PRO A 10 -15.63 44.95 -19.60
CA PRO A 10 -16.22 44.56 -20.88
C PRO A 10 -17.72 44.88 -21.04
N SER A 11 -18.26 44.42 -22.17
CA SER A 11 -19.63 43.87 -22.32
C SER A 11 -20.74 44.79 -22.85
N ALA A 12 -21.79 44.11 -23.34
CA ALA A 12 -23.08 44.59 -23.85
C ALA A 12 -23.05 45.45 -25.14
N ALA A 13 -23.92 45.23 -26.14
CA ALA A 13 -24.84 44.12 -26.35
C ALA A 13 -25.23 44.02 -27.85
N ALA A 14 -25.22 42.79 -28.39
CA ALA A 14 -26.03 42.42 -29.55
C ALA A 14 -26.98 41.30 -29.09
N MET A 15 -28.00 41.70 -28.34
CA MET A 15 -28.88 40.79 -27.62
C MET A 15 -30.02 40.30 -28.52
N THR A 16 -30.31 39.00 -28.45
CA THR A 16 -31.61 38.36 -28.80
C THR A 16 -32.23 38.62 -30.18
N LEU A 17 -32.23 37.60 -31.06
CA LEU A 17 -33.48 36.95 -31.48
C LEU A 17 -33.27 35.58 -32.18
N LEU A 18 -33.33 34.48 -31.43
CA LEU A 18 -34.20 33.33 -31.75
C LEU A 18 -34.21 32.34 -30.56
N LEU A 19 -35.40 31.95 -30.09
CA LEU A 19 -35.57 31.08 -28.93
C LEU A 19 -36.54 29.96 -29.30
N VAL A 20 -36.01 28.82 -29.78
CA VAL A 20 -36.78 27.61 -30.10
C VAL A 20 -35.95 26.35 -29.78
N ALA A 21 -36.63 25.30 -29.31
CA ALA A 21 -36.12 23.94 -29.11
C ALA A 21 -35.08 23.73 -28.00
N ALA A 22 -35.57 23.84 -26.75
CA ALA A 22 -35.16 22.85 -25.75
C ALA A 22 -35.60 21.46 -26.27
N GLY A 23 -34.66 20.65 -26.72
CA GLY A 23 -34.89 19.31 -27.28
C GLY A 23 -33.79 18.36 -26.81
N ALA A 24 -34.18 17.31 -26.10
CA ALA A 24 -33.23 16.46 -25.39
C ALA A 24 -32.34 15.63 -26.33
N LEU A 25 -31.03 15.61 -26.02
CA LEU A 25 -30.16 14.48 -26.29
C LEU A 25 -29.43 14.10 -25.00
N ALA A 26 -30.21 13.61 -24.02
CA ALA A 26 -29.65 12.80 -22.95
C ALA A 26 -29.16 11.48 -23.59
N GLN A 27 -27.89 11.47 -23.99
CA GLN A 27 -27.25 10.25 -24.48
C GLN A 27 -27.28 9.22 -23.34
N PRO A 28 -27.84 8.01 -23.55
CA PRO A 28 -27.74 6.98 -22.54
C PRO A 28 -26.27 6.64 -22.36
N ALA A 29 -25.74 6.85 -21.16
CA ALA A 29 -24.41 6.38 -20.82
C ALA A 29 -24.41 4.85 -20.98
N SER A 30 -23.70 4.37 -21.99
CA SER A 30 -23.52 2.93 -22.20
C SER A 30 -22.82 2.35 -20.99
N VAL A 31 -23.57 1.68 -20.12
CA VAL A 31 -23.00 0.91 -19.02
C VAL A 31 -22.15 -0.19 -19.65
N ALA A 32 -20.83 -0.03 -19.58
CA ALA A 32 -19.92 -1.06 -20.05
C ALA A 32 -20.23 -2.34 -19.28
N ALA A 33 -20.60 -3.40 -20.01
CA ALA A 33 -20.80 -4.71 -19.40
C ALA A 33 -19.51 -5.11 -18.68
N PRO A 34 -19.60 -5.73 -17.48
CA PRO A 34 -18.41 -6.21 -16.79
C PRO A 34 -17.67 -7.16 -17.72
N ALA A 35 -16.37 -6.90 -17.95
CA ALA A 35 -15.55 -7.74 -18.81
C ALA A 35 -15.64 -9.19 -18.32
N SER A 36 -16.09 -10.09 -19.21
CA SER A 36 -16.23 -11.51 -18.88
C SER A 36 -14.90 -12.03 -18.35
N ALA A 37 -14.89 -12.49 -17.09
CA ALA A 37 -13.71 -13.14 -16.53
C ALA A 37 -13.29 -14.29 -17.47
N PRO A 38 -11.99 -14.47 -17.75
CA PRO A 38 -11.54 -15.53 -18.64
C PRO A 38 -12.06 -16.87 -18.13
N ARG A 39 -12.77 -17.59 -19.00
CA ARG A 39 -13.36 -18.89 -18.66
C ARG A 39 -12.22 -19.82 -18.26
N ARG A 40 -12.13 -20.14 -16.96
CA ARG A 40 -11.18 -21.15 -16.47
C ARG A 40 -11.43 -22.44 -17.24
N ALA A 41 -10.36 -23.04 -17.76
CA ALA A 41 -10.46 -24.27 -18.51
C ALA A 41 -11.11 -25.37 -17.65
N ASP A 42 -11.85 -26.28 -18.29
CA ASP A 42 -12.56 -27.34 -17.60
C ASP A 42 -11.55 -28.32 -16.98
N PRO A 43 -11.53 -28.54 -15.65
CA PRO A 43 -10.62 -29.49 -15.01
C PRO A 43 -10.89 -30.96 -15.41
N ALA A 44 -12.03 -31.26 -16.04
CA ALA A 44 -12.36 -32.59 -16.56
C ALA A 44 -11.98 -32.79 -18.05
N ASP A 45 -11.57 -31.73 -18.76
CA ASP A 45 -11.13 -31.82 -20.16
C ASP A 45 -9.62 -32.11 -20.25
N PRO A 46 -9.19 -33.29 -20.75
CA PRO A 46 -7.76 -33.60 -20.89
C PRO A 46 -7.06 -32.79 -22.00
N ALA A 47 -7.81 -32.13 -22.89
CA ALA A 47 -7.28 -31.22 -23.91
C ALA A 47 -7.19 -29.75 -23.43
N ALA A 48 -7.60 -29.46 -22.19
CA ALA A 48 -7.52 -28.13 -21.60
C ALA A 48 -6.08 -27.60 -21.58
N SER A 49 -5.90 -26.36 -22.07
CA SER A 49 -4.62 -25.67 -21.97
C SER A 49 -4.30 -25.31 -20.52
N VAL A 50 -3.19 -25.85 -20.00
CA VAL A 50 -2.70 -25.58 -18.64
C VAL A 50 -1.40 -24.74 -18.67
N PRO A 51 -1.20 -23.82 -17.72
CA PRO A 51 0.07 -23.10 -17.59
C PRO A 51 1.25 -24.04 -17.34
N VAL A 52 2.42 -23.72 -17.89
CA VAL A 52 3.64 -24.51 -17.70
C VAL A 52 4.09 -24.46 -16.23
N LEU A 53 4.12 -25.63 -15.57
CA LEU A 53 4.61 -25.75 -14.20
C LEU A 53 6.13 -25.63 -14.14
N ASN A 54 6.61 -24.45 -13.72
CA ASN A 54 8.03 -24.20 -13.47
C ASN A 54 8.39 -24.63 -12.05
N HIS A 55 8.67 -25.91 -11.83
CA HIS A 55 9.06 -26.43 -10.52
C HIS A 55 10.49 -26.03 -10.16
N ARG A 56 10.66 -25.37 -9.00
CA ARG A 56 11.96 -25.11 -8.35
C ARG A 56 11.96 -25.76 -6.97
N SER A 57 13.01 -26.51 -6.65
CA SER A 57 13.14 -27.13 -5.34
C SER A 57 13.33 -26.09 -4.23
N ALA A 58 12.63 -26.26 -3.12
CA ALA A 58 12.88 -25.49 -1.89
C ALA A 58 14.33 -25.65 -1.39
N PHE A 59 14.99 -26.77 -1.72
CA PHE A 59 16.35 -27.08 -1.33
C PHE A 59 17.42 -26.58 -2.33
N THR A 60 17.06 -25.88 -3.41
CA THR A 60 18.03 -25.35 -4.39
C THR A 60 19.10 -24.43 -3.76
N GLY A 61 18.79 -23.78 -2.63
CA GLY A 61 19.75 -22.97 -1.85
C GLY A 61 20.08 -23.55 -0.46
N TYR A 62 19.75 -24.81 -0.19
CA TYR A 62 19.96 -25.39 1.13
C TYR A 62 21.46 -25.52 1.43
N ARG A 63 21.88 -24.91 2.53
CA ARG A 63 23.19 -25.14 3.12
C ARG A 63 23.01 -26.16 4.25
N PRO A 64 23.76 -27.29 4.26
CA PRO A 64 23.70 -28.22 5.37
C PRO A 64 24.14 -27.51 6.65
N ASN A 65 23.51 -27.87 7.77
CA ASN A 65 24.01 -27.45 9.06
C ASN A 65 25.41 -28.04 9.28
N VAL A 66 26.34 -27.22 9.76
CA VAL A 66 27.68 -27.65 10.13
C VAL A 66 27.81 -27.55 11.65
N GLU A 67 28.44 -28.54 12.26
CA GLU A 67 28.66 -28.53 13.70
C GLU A 67 29.55 -27.34 14.07
N GLN A 68 29.13 -26.56 15.07
CA GLN A 68 29.93 -25.44 15.56
C GLN A 68 30.93 -25.97 16.60
N PRO A 69 32.17 -25.48 16.63
CA PRO A 69 33.12 -25.89 17.66
C PRO A 69 32.60 -25.52 19.05
N VAL A 70 32.63 -26.48 19.97
CA VAL A 70 32.18 -26.27 21.36
C VAL A 70 33.13 -25.31 22.06
N GLY A 71 32.73 -24.04 22.13
CA GLY A 71 33.48 -22.98 22.82
C GLY A 71 33.31 -23.01 24.34
N ALA A 72 34.08 -22.15 25.02
CA ALA A 72 33.95 -21.95 26.46
C ALA A 72 32.58 -21.33 26.79
N TRP A 73 31.68 -22.11 27.41
CA TRP A 73 30.30 -21.73 27.70
C TRP A 73 30.14 -20.37 28.42
N ARG A 74 31.07 -20.05 29.33
CA ARG A 74 31.08 -18.76 30.04
C ARG A 74 31.34 -17.59 29.09
N GLU A 75 32.39 -17.68 28.27
CA GLU A 75 32.78 -16.64 27.31
C GLU A 75 31.67 -16.34 26.29
N LEU A 76 31.00 -17.39 25.81
CA LEU A 76 29.85 -17.31 24.91
C LEU A 76 28.65 -16.61 25.57
N ASN A 77 28.35 -16.94 26.83
CA ASN A 77 27.29 -16.27 27.58
C ASN A 77 27.62 -14.81 27.87
N ASP A 78 28.87 -14.50 28.21
CA ASP A 78 29.33 -13.12 28.43
C ASP A 78 29.29 -12.30 27.12
N GLN A 79 29.52 -12.94 25.96
CA GLN A 79 29.30 -12.32 24.65
C GLN A 79 27.82 -12.02 24.37
N VAL A 80 26.91 -12.97 24.62
CA VAL A 80 25.45 -12.75 24.49
C VAL A 80 24.97 -11.67 25.45
N GLY A 81 25.49 -11.63 26.69
CA GLY A 81 25.23 -10.58 27.66
C GLY A 81 25.66 -9.19 27.19
N ARG A 82 26.82 -9.08 26.50
CA ARG A 82 27.32 -7.83 25.90
C ARG A 82 26.49 -7.34 24.71
N ILE A 83 26.01 -8.25 23.85
CA ILE A 83 25.10 -7.91 22.75
C ILE A 83 23.75 -7.41 23.30
N GLY A 84 23.32 -7.98 24.42
CA GLY A 84 22.08 -7.62 25.11
C GLY A 84 20.89 -8.44 24.63
N GLY A 85 19.92 -8.63 25.53
CA GLY A 85 18.69 -9.36 25.22
C GLY A 85 17.69 -8.55 24.40
N TRP A 86 16.52 -9.14 24.15
CA TRP A 86 15.41 -8.57 23.37
C TRP A 86 15.02 -7.11 23.74
N ARG A 87 15.30 -6.67 24.97
CA ARG A 87 15.05 -5.30 25.44
C ARG A 87 15.96 -4.24 24.78
N SER A 88 17.16 -4.59 24.32
CA SER A 88 18.01 -3.66 23.56
C SER A 88 17.35 -3.31 22.22
N TYR A 89 16.99 -4.34 21.44
CA TYR A 89 16.26 -4.19 20.18
C TYR A 89 14.90 -3.49 20.35
N ALA A 90 14.17 -3.76 21.44
CA ALA A 90 12.91 -3.07 21.73
C ALA A 90 13.11 -1.56 21.96
N ARG A 91 14.21 -1.15 22.62
CA ARG A 91 14.55 0.26 22.83
C ARG A 91 14.95 0.94 21.53
N GLU A 92 15.72 0.27 20.67
CA GLU A 92 16.09 0.78 19.34
C GLU A 92 14.84 0.98 18.45
N ALA A 93 13.92 0.01 18.46
CA ALA A 93 12.64 0.11 17.75
C ALA A 93 11.79 1.30 18.27
N GLN A 94 11.72 1.50 19.59
CA GLN A 94 11.07 2.67 20.19
C GLN A 94 11.76 3.99 19.85
N SER A 95 13.09 4.01 19.76
CA SER A 95 13.87 5.22 19.45
C SER A 95 13.80 5.62 17.98
N THR A 96 13.38 4.70 17.11
CA THR A 96 13.21 4.93 15.66
C THR A 96 11.76 5.29 15.30
N ALA A 97 10.84 5.28 16.28
CA ALA A 97 9.49 5.76 16.08
C ALA A 97 9.49 7.30 15.94
N PRO A 98 8.75 7.88 14.97
CA PRO A 98 8.45 9.30 14.97
C PRO A 98 7.80 9.71 16.30
N PRO A 99 7.97 10.97 16.76
CA PRO A 99 7.33 11.46 17.98
C PRO A 99 5.84 11.71 17.73
N GLU A 100 5.05 10.64 17.61
CA GLU A 100 3.60 10.70 17.44
C GLU A 100 2.90 10.49 18.79
N ALA A 101 2.22 11.55 19.23
CA ALA A 101 1.17 11.55 20.24
C ALA A 101 1.46 10.82 21.57
N ALA A 102 2.33 11.40 22.40
CA ALA A 102 2.28 11.22 23.85
C ALA A 102 1.01 11.87 24.47
N ALA A 103 -0.18 11.43 24.04
CA ALA A 103 -1.48 11.93 24.50
C ALA A 103 -2.63 10.94 24.22
N SER A 104 -2.55 9.74 24.80
CA SER A 104 -3.73 8.88 25.02
C SER A 104 -3.55 8.11 26.33
N ALA A 105 -3.65 8.85 27.44
CA ALA A 105 -3.70 8.25 28.77
C ALA A 105 -4.99 7.43 28.91
N PRO A 106 -4.94 6.24 29.55
CA PRO A 106 -6.15 5.47 29.80
C PRO A 106 -7.03 6.21 30.81
N ALA A 107 -8.32 6.33 30.51
CA ALA A 107 -9.28 6.86 31.45
C ALA A 107 -9.43 5.90 32.65
N THR A 108 -9.06 6.36 33.84
CA THR A 108 -9.37 5.65 35.10
C THR A 108 -10.88 5.69 35.32
N THR A 109 -11.56 4.57 35.03
CA THR A 109 -12.94 4.36 35.47
C THR A 109 -12.94 4.06 36.97
N ASP A 110 -13.13 5.10 37.77
CA ASP A 110 -13.47 4.98 39.19
C ASP A 110 -14.88 4.37 39.33
N LYS A 111 -15.02 3.35 40.18
CA LYS A 111 -16.29 2.77 40.60
C LYS A 111 -16.33 2.74 42.12
N ARG A 112 -17.17 3.61 42.69
CA ARG A 112 -17.73 3.45 44.03
C ARG A 112 -18.79 2.34 44.06
#